data_AF-A0A377F617-F1
#
_entry.id   AF-A0A377F617-F1
#
_cell.length_a   1.000
_cell.length_b   1.000
_cell.length_c   1.000
_cell.angle_alpha   90.00
_cell.angle_beta   90.00
_cell.angle_gamma   90.00
#
_symmetry.space_group_name_H-M   'P 1'
#
loop_
_entity.id
_entity.type
_entity.pdbx_description
1 polymer ?
#
loop_
_entity_poly.entity_id
_entity_poly.type
_entity_poly.pdbx_seq_one_letter_code
_entity_poly.pdbx_strand_id
1 'polypeptide(L)'
;MIKLRGFGGKTEFWDHNLESFTLMAGLAAVTSRIQIYATAATLTLPPAIVARMAATIDSISGGRFGVNLVTGWQKPEYEQMGIWPGDDYFSRRYDYLTEYVQVLRDLWGTGKKRF
;
A
#
# COMPACT_ATOMS: atom_id res chain seq x y z
N MET A 1 -2.94 5.86 3.89
CA MET A 1 -2.21 6.72 4.84
C MET A 1 -1.51 5.81 5.83
N ILE A 2 -0.23 6.01 6.12
CA ILE A 2 0.57 5.10 6.98
C ILE A 2 0.89 5.74 8.34
N LYS A 3 0.08 6.72 8.72
CA LYS A 3 0.40 7.69 9.73
C LYS A 3 0.23 7.07 11.12
N LEU A 4 1.34 6.88 11.83
CA LEU A 4 1.37 6.40 13.23
C LEU A 4 1.22 7.56 14.24
N ARG A 5 1.59 8.78 13.83
CA ARG A 5 1.31 10.03 14.53
C ARG A 5 0.71 11.03 13.56
N GLY A 6 -0.47 11.56 13.88
CA GLY A 6 -1.17 12.55 13.07
C GLY A 6 -0.56 13.94 13.21
N PHE A 7 -1.37 14.98 13.07
CA PHE A 7 -0.89 16.36 13.22
C PHE A 7 -1.05 16.89 14.65
N GLY A 8 -1.60 16.10 15.57
CA GLY A 8 -1.94 16.53 16.92
C GLY A 8 -3.02 17.62 16.93
N GLY A 9 -2.96 18.48 17.95
CA GLY A 9 -3.93 19.54 18.17
C GLY A 9 -5.24 19.04 18.79
N LYS A 10 -6.19 19.95 19.02
CA LYS A 10 -7.44 19.65 19.73
C LYS A 10 -8.34 18.62 19.04
N THR A 11 -8.19 18.47 17.72
CA THR A 11 -9.00 17.55 16.91
C THR A 11 -8.31 16.22 16.65
N GLU A 12 -7.05 16.05 17.10
CA GLU A 12 -6.28 14.80 16.94
C GLU A 12 -6.28 14.30 15.48
N PHE A 13 -6.16 15.24 14.54
CA PHE A 13 -6.45 14.97 13.14
C PHE A 13 -5.44 13.96 12.58
N TRP A 14 -5.95 12.78 12.22
CA TRP A 14 -5.20 11.59 11.78
C TRP A 14 -4.24 10.99 12.81
N ASP A 15 -4.45 11.24 14.10
CA ASP A 15 -3.67 10.59 15.16
C ASP A 15 -4.01 9.09 15.28
N HIS A 16 -5.20 8.68 14.84
CA HIS A 16 -5.67 7.29 14.89
C HIS A 16 -6.09 6.80 13.51
N ASN A 17 -5.42 5.75 13.02
CA ASN A 17 -5.72 5.13 11.73
C ASN A 17 -5.52 3.61 11.80
N LEU A 18 -6.34 2.86 11.06
CA LEU A 18 -6.16 1.43 10.83
C LEU A 18 -5.20 1.18 9.64
N GLU A 19 -4.69 -0.04 9.53
CA GLU A 19 -3.89 -0.47 8.38
C GLU A 19 -4.80 -0.95 7.23
N SER A 20 -4.49 -0.58 5.99
CA SER A 20 -5.40 -0.72 4.85
C SER A 20 -5.59 -2.17 4.40
N PHE A 21 -4.53 -2.97 4.24
CA PHE A 21 -4.66 -4.34 3.73
C PHE A 21 -5.40 -5.25 4.70
N THR A 22 -5.08 -5.17 5.99
CA THR A 22 -5.72 -5.97 7.05
C THR A 22 -7.19 -5.58 7.23
N LEU A 23 -7.51 -4.29 7.25
CA LEU A 23 -8.91 -3.83 7.28
C LEU A 23 -9.68 -4.30 6.05
N MET A 24 -9.10 -4.16 4.85
CA MET A 24 -9.75 -4.60 3.62
C MET A 24 -9.90 -6.12 3.53
N ALA A 25 -8.98 -6.91 4.10
CA ALA A 25 -9.13 -8.35 4.22
C ALA A 25 -10.34 -8.72 5.10
N GLY A 26 -10.51 -8.02 6.24
CA GLY A 26 -11.68 -8.18 7.11
C GLY A 26 -13.00 -7.83 6.39
N LEU A 27 -13.04 -6.70 5.68
CA LEU A 27 -14.21 -6.28 4.89
C LEU A 27 -14.50 -7.22 3.72
N ALA A 28 -13.46 -7.75 3.08
CA ALA A 28 -13.60 -8.72 1.99
C ALA A 28 -14.35 -9.98 2.44
N ALA A 29 -14.07 -10.47 3.66
CA ALA A 29 -14.65 -11.68 4.21
C ALA A 29 -16.15 -11.57 4.55
N VAL A 30 -16.66 -10.35 4.75
CA VAL A 30 -18.06 -10.08 5.15
C VAL A 30 -18.88 -9.39 4.06
N THR A 31 -18.35 -9.32 2.84
CA THR A 31 -19.04 -8.76 1.66
C THR A 31 -19.05 -9.77 0.52
N SER A 32 -19.97 -9.62 -0.44
CA SER A 32 -20.14 -10.60 -1.53
C SER A 32 -20.23 -10.03 -2.94
N ARG A 33 -20.27 -8.70 -3.11
CA ARG A 33 -20.49 -8.07 -4.42
C ARG A 33 -19.60 -6.86 -4.70
N ILE A 34 -19.45 -5.97 -3.71
CA ILE A 34 -18.72 -4.72 -3.89
C ILE A 34 -17.23 -4.96 -4.16
N GLN A 35 -16.63 -4.17 -5.04
CA GLN A 35 -15.16 -4.18 -5.22
C GLN A 35 -14.48 -3.57 -3.99
N ILE A 36 -13.32 -4.11 -3.62
CA ILE A 36 -12.56 -3.69 -2.44
C ILE A 36 -11.15 -3.30 -2.88
N TYR A 37 -10.68 -2.11 -2.48
CA TYR A 37 -9.35 -1.61 -2.83
C TYR A 37 -8.55 -1.23 -1.59
N ALA A 38 -7.43 -1.91 -1.33
CA ALA A 38 -6.48 -1.42 -0.31
C ALA A 38 -5.48 -0.44 -0.95
N THR A 39 -4.99 0.51 -0.16
CA THR A 39 -3.94 1.43 -0.61
C THR A 39 -2.58 0.96 -0.11
N ALA A 40 -1.63 0.72 -1.02
CA ALA A 40 -0.23 0.45 -0.69
C ALA A 40 0.58 1.75 -0.79
N ALA A 41 1.10 2.21 0.35
CA ALA A 41 2.17 3.21 0.35
C ALA A 41 3.49 2.49 0.06
N THR A 42 4.01 2.66 -1.15
CA THR A 42 5.01 1.74 -1.70
C THR A 42 6.35 1.74 -0.97
N LEU A 43 6.66 2.78 -0.19
CA LEU A 43 7.86 2.81 0.66
C LEU A 43 7.79 1.86 1.88
N THR A 44 6.59 1.47 2.35
CA THR A 44 6.46 0.68 3.59
C THR A 44 6.36 -0.82 3.36
N LEU A 45 6.15 -1.26 2.13
CA LEU A 45 5.86 -2.66 1.81
C LEU A 45 6.68 -3.08 0.58
N PRO A 46 7.47 -4.16 0.64
CA PRO A 46 8.09 -4.72 -0.55
C PRO A 46 7.05 -5.18 -1.58
N PRO A 47 7.30 -5.04 -2.89
CA PRO A 47 6.32 -5.37 -3.93
C PRO A 47 5.90 -6.84 -3.90
N ALA A 48 6.79 -7.77 -3.58
CA ALA A 48 6.45 -9.19 -3.46
C ALA A 48 5.46 -9.48 -2.31
N ILE A 49 5.50 -8.69 -1.23
CA ILE A 49 4.56 -8.80 -0.11
C ILE A 49 3.20 -8.24 -0.53
N VAL A 50 3.16 -7.08 -1.21
CA VAL A 50 1.90 -6.54 -1.76
C VAL A 50 1.27 -7.50 -2.76
N ALA A 51 2.06 -8.11 -3.66
CA ALA A 51 1.57 -9.08 -4.61
C ALA A 51 0.89 -10.28 -3.92
N ARG A 52 1.52 -10.79 -2.85
CA ARG A 52 0.98 -11.91 -2.07
C ARG A 52 -0.26 -11.52 -1.26
N MET A 53 -0.25 -10.37 -0.58
CA MET A 53 -1.42 -9.87 0.14
C MET A 53 -2.61 -9.67 -0.80
N ALA A 54 -2.38 -9.12 -2.00
CA ALA A 54 -3.42 -8.98 -3.00
C ALA A 54 -3.99 -10.33 -3.45
N ALA A 55 -3.13 -11.34 -3.71
CA ALA A 55 -3.59 -12.70 -4.02
C ALA A 55 -4.37 -13.34 -2.86
N THR A 56 -3.98 -13.10 -1.61
CA THR A 56 -4.71 -13.57 -0.44
C THR A 56 -6.09 -12.92 -0.34
N ILE A 57 -6.20 -11.61 -0.51
CA ILE A 57 -7.50 -10.91 -0.41
C ILE A 57 -8.38 -11.18 -1.64
N ASP A 58 -7.78 -11.43 -2.81
CA ASP A 58 -8.48 -11.98 -3.97
C ASP A 58 -9.19 -13.29 -3.62
N SER A 59 -8.49 -14.22 -2.96
CA SER A 59 -9.06 -15.48 -2.47
C SER A 59 -10.16 -15.27 -1.41
N ILE A 60 -10.01 -14.31 -0.50
CA ILE A 60 -11.02 -14.00 0.53
C ILE A 60 -12.27 -13.40 -0.12
N SER A 61 -12.09 -12.51 -1.10
CA SER A 61 -13.16 -11.74 -1.71
C SER A 61 -13.86 -12.45 -2.87
N GLY A 62 -13.24 -13.47 -3.47
CA GLY A 62 -13.71 -14.14 -4.68
C GLY A 62 -13.56 -13.27 -5.93
N GLY A 63 -12.36 -12.72 -6.17
CA GLY A 63 -12.09 -11.98 -7.42
C GLY A 63 -12.45 -10.48 -7.39
N ARG A 64 -12.64 -9.88 -6.22
CA ARG A 64 -13.13 -8.48 -6.09
C ARG A 64 -12.10 -7.49 -5.56
N PHE A 65 -10.84 -7.88 -5.47
CA PHE A 65 -9.81 -7.08 -4.83
C PHE A 65 -8.93 -6.35 -5.84
N GLY A 66 -8.60 -5.09 -5.53
CA GLY A 66 -7.61 -4.30 -6.26
C GLY A 66 -6.69 -3.52 -5.32
N VAL A 67 -5.65 -2.91 -5.91
CA VAL A 67 -4.65 -2.14 -5.15
C VAL A 67 -4.56 -0.73 -5.70
N ASN A 68 -4.74 0.26 -4.82
CA ASN A 68 -4.38 1.65 -5.08
C ASN A 68 -2.89 1.85 -4.72
N LEU A 69 -2.05 2.14 -5.70
CA LEU A 69 -0.61 2.36 -5.49
C LEU A 69 -0.33 3.86 -5.30
N VAL A 70 0.29 4.22 -4.17
CA VAL A 70 0.68 5.60 -3.90
C VAL A 70 2.16 5.68 -3.54
N THR A 71 2.84 6.69 -4.08
CA THR A 71 4.26 6.92 -3.79
C THR A 71 4.51 7.33 -2.35
N GLY A 72 3.53 7.99 -1.73
CA GLY A 72 3.78 8.86 -0.59
C GLY A 72 4.32 10.22 -1.00
N TRP A 73 4.00 11.24 -0.21
CA TRP A 73 4.47 12.62 -0.41
C TRP A 73 4.69 13.35 0.91
N GLN A 74 3.92 13.03 1.95
CA GLN A 74 4.04 13.68 3.24
C GLN A 74 5.25 13.11 4.00
N LYS A 75 6.44 13.69 3.78
CA LYS A 75 7.73 13.28 4.40
C LYS A 75 7.62 12.88 5.88
N PRO A 76 6.92 13.63 6.76
CA PRO A 76 6.76 13.24 8.17
C PRO A 76 6.17 11.84 8.40
N GLU A 77 5.34 11.32 7.49
CA GLU A 77 4.79 9.95 7.61
C GLU A 77 5.87 8.87 7.51
N TYR A 78 6.95 9.14 6.77
CA TYR A 78 8.04 8.21 6.49
C TYR A 78 9.24 8.47 7.39
N GLU A 79 9.55 9.73 7.67
CA GLU A 79 10.66 10.15 8.53
C GLU A 79 10.49 9.63 9.96
N GLN A 80 9.26 9.60 10.48
CA GLN A 80 8.98 9.11 11.83
C GLN A 80 9.43 7.65 12.09
N MET A 81 9.61 6.87 11.03
CA MET A 81 10.10 5.48 11.08
C MET A 81 11.45 5.31 10.36
N GLY A 82 12.12 6.41 9.98
CA GLY A 82 13.45 6.40 9.38
C GLY A 82 13.54 5.82 7.97
N ILE A 83 12.43 5.83 7.20
CA ILE A 83 12.41 5.23 5.84
C ILE A 83 12.27 6.28 4.73
N TRP A 84 12.34 7.57 5.04
CA TRP A 84 12.29 8.60 4.00
C TRP A 84 13.54 8.53 3.12
N PRO A 85 13.43 8.37 1.79
CA PRO A 85 14.61 8.20 0.92
C PRO A 85 15.41 9.48 0.67
N GLY A 86 15.04 10.60 1.29
CA GLY A 86 15.58 11.92 1.00
C GLY A 86 14.70 12.73 0.04
N ASP A 87 14.98 14.02 -0.08
CA ASP A 87 14.12 14.96 -0.80
C ASP A 87 14.15 14.75 -2.33
N ASP A 88 15.20 14.08 -2.85
CA ASP A 88 15.25 13.58 -4.23
C ASP A 88 14.06 12.66 -4.56
N TYR A 89 13.46 12.02 -3.55
CA TYR A 89 12.28 11.20 -3.75
C TYR A 89 11.12 11.98 -4.39
N PHE A 90 11.00 13.30 -4.13
CA PHE A 90 9.93 14.09 -4.73
C PHE A 90 9.96 14.10 -6.27
N SER A 91 11.15 14.12 -6.86
CA SER A 91 11.33 14.09 -8.31
C SER A 91 11.37 12.67 -8.88
N ARG A 92 11.82 11.68 -8.10
CA ARG A 92 12.05 10.29 -8.56
C ARG A 92 10.97 9.28 -8.19
N ARG A 93 10.01 9.67 -7.36
CA ARG A 93 8.98 8.76 -6.81
C ARG A 93 8.17 7.97 -7.84
N TYR A 94 7.95 8.50 -9.04
CA TYR A 94 7.27 7.76 -10.11
C TYR A 94 8.17 6.82 -10.88
N ASP A 95 9.48 7.08 -10.95
CA ASP A 95 10.45 6.12 -11.47
C ASP A 95 10.48 4.89 -10.56
N TYR A 96 10.58 5.13 -9.25
CA TYR A 96 10.45 4.11 -8.22
C TYR A 96 9.12 3.33 -8.33
N LEU A 97 8.00 4.05 -8.48
CA LEU A 97 6.68 3.41 -8.61
C LEU A 97 6.55 2.59 -9.89
N THR A 98 7.22 3.00 -10.96
CA THR A 98 7.26 2.28 -12.23
C THR A 98 7.95 0.92 -12.06
N GLU A 99 9.12 0.89 -11.41
CA GLU A 99 9.80 -0.36 -11.08
C GLU A 99 8.94 -1.24 -10.16
N TYR A 100 8.31 -0.63 -9.16
CA TYR A 100 7.43 -1.33 -8.22
C TYR A 100 6.28 -2.04 -8.94
N VAL A 101 5.56 -1.34 -9.82
CA VAL A 101 4.42 -1.93 -10.55
C VAL A 101 4.86 -2.95 -11.60
N GLN A 102 6.06 -2.81 -12.19
CA GLN A 102 6.62 -3.85 -13.06
C GLN A 102 6.83 -5.16 -12.31
N VAL A 103 7.37 -5.11 -11.08
CA VAL A 103 7.51 -6.31 -10.24
C VAL A 103 6.15 -6.92 -9.92
N LEU A 104 5.15 -6.11 -9.54
CA LEU A 104 3.80 -6.61 -9.27
C LEU A 104 3.18 -7.33 -10.48
N ARG A 105 3.29 -6.71 -11.67
CA ARG A 105 2.75 -7.27 -12.92
C ARG A 105 3.41 -8.60 -13.27
N ASP A 106 4.72 -8.71 -13.11
CA ASP A 106 5.44 -9.96 -13.38
C ASP A 106 5.04 -11.07 -12.40
N LEU A 107 4.92 -10.75 -11.12
CA LEU A 107 4.51 -11.70 -10.08
C LEU A 107 3.06 -12.18 -10.28
N TRP A 108 2.11 -11.29 -10.56
CA TRP A 108 0.72 -11.69 -10.81
C TRP A 108 0.54 -12.38 -12.16
N GLY A 109 1.24 -11.94 -13.20
CA GLY A 109 1.11 -12.50 -14.55
C GLY A 109 1.82 -13.83 -14.74
N THR A 110 2.96 -14.04 -14.07
CA THR A 110 3.83 -15.22 -14.34
C THR A 110 4.23 -15.99 -13.08
N GLY A 111 3.89 -15.51 -11.88
CA GLY A 111 4.29 -16.10 -10.62
C GLY A 111 5.76 -15.86 -10.23
N LYS A 112 6.53 -15.10 -11.03
CA LYS A 112 7.95 -14.84 -10.79
C LYS A 112 8.44 -13.53 -11.40
N LYS A 113 9.53 -12.97 -10.88
CA LYS A 113 10.33 -11.92 -11.52
C LYS A 113 11.66 -12.52 -11.97
N ARG A 114 12.05 -12.35 -13.24
CA ARG A 114 13.43 -12.61 -13.69
C ARG A 114 14.22 -11.30 -13.55
N PHE A 115 15.36 -11.37 -12.88
CA PHE A 115 16.34 -10.29 -12.74
C PHE A 115 17.30 -10.32 -13.93
#